data_AF-A0AAN8NA89-F1
#
_entry.id   AF-A0AAN8NA89-F1
#
_cell.length_a   1.000
_cell.length_b   1.000
_cell.length_c   1.000
_cell.angle_alpha   90.00
_cell.angle_beta   90.00
_cell.angle_gamma   90.00
#
_symmetry.space_group_name_H-M   'P 1'
#
loop_
_entity.id
_entity.type
_entity.pdbx_description
1 polymer ?
#
loop_
_entity_poly.entity_id
_entity_poly.type
_entity_poly.pdbx_seq_one_letter_code
_entity_poly.pdbx_strand_id
1 'polypeptide(L)'
;MSSGRKKTEENAETCIALLDPDRQYLVDNIFHQELTEDRKTQLSEAKRYHAQYLSDAKKKEFWEFFGVTDGQDWNVIKDTIRGVHLAYIREHSLDEFTRSQRIPNEHLARIFDAISTQKIFEEVSVRPKPFDAYAYWLLLNHLEGIRKTKPSKSRE
;
A
#
# COMPACT_ATOMS: atom_id res chain seq x y z
N MET A 1 13.53 19.57 20.33
CA MET A 1 13.47 18.25 19.65
C MET A 1 12.19 18.06 18.81
N SER A 2 11.60 19.11 18.22
CA SER A 2 10.24 19.04 17.61
C SER A 2 10.17 19.18 16.08
N SER A 3 11.30 19.22 15.38
CA SER A 3 11.33 19.44 13.92
C SER A 3 11.11 18.15 13.11
N GLY A 4 11.59 17.01 13.61
CA GLY A 4 11.48 15.73 12.90
C GLY A 4 10.08 15.11 12.86
N ARG A 5 9.29 15.22 13.95
CA ARG A 5 7.92 14.67 14.00
C ARG A 5 6.94 15.44 13.12
N LYS A 6 7.00 16.79 13.15
CA LYS A 6 6.15 17.64 12.30
C LYS A 6 6.33 17.35 10.81
N LYS A 7 7.58 17.14 10.36
CA LYS A 7 7.86 16.82 8.95
C LYS A 7 7.34 15.45 8.53
N THR A 8 7.30 14.47 9.45
CA THR A 8 6.73 13.15 9.18
C THR A 8 5.20 13.17 9.15
N GLU A 9 4.56 13.94 10.03
CA GLU A 9 3.11 14.14 10.05
C GLU A 9 2.61 14.93 8.84
N GLU A 10 3.31 15.99 8.45
CA GLU A 10 2.98 16.78 7.25
C GLU A 10 3.07 15.94 5.97
N ASN A 11 4.08 15.06 5.89
CA ASN A 11 4.19 14.09 4.80
C ASN A 11 3.06 13.04 4.82
N ALA A 12 2.55 12.68 6.00
CA ALA A 12 1.45 11.73 6.12
C ALA A 12 0.12 12.33 5.66
N GLU A 13 -0.19 13.58 6.05
CA GLU A 13 -1.38 14.27 5.56
C GLU A 13 -1.32 14.50 4.05
N THR A 14 -0.14 14.82 3.52
CA THR A 14 0.05 14.99 2.08
C THR A 14 -0.28 13.71 1.32
N CYS A 15 0.16 12.54 1.81
CA CYS A 15 -0.18 11.26 1.18
C CYS A 15 -1.68 10.92 1.29
N ILE A 16 -2.31 11.20 2.43
CA ILE A 16 -3.75 10.93 2.63
C ILE A 16 -4.61 11.87 1.75
N ALA A 17 -4.15 13.09 1.51
CA ALA A 17 -4.84 14.04 0.64
C ALA A 17 -4.82 13.64 -0.84
N LEU A 18 -3.99 12.68 -1.26
CA LEU A 18 -3.95 12.14 -2.62
C LEU A 18 -5.01 11.06 -2.88
N LEU A 19 -5.72 10.61 -1.85
CA LEU A 19 -6.68 9.52 -1.98
C LEU A 19 -7.89 9.95 -2.80
N ASP A 20 -8.22 9.15 -3.81
CA ASP A 20 -9.40 9.31 -4.67
C ASP A 20 -9.91 7.90 -5.03
N PRO A 21 -11.03 7.43 -4.42
CA PRO A 21 -11.91 8.16 -3.52
C PRO A 21 -11.25 8.52 -2.20
N ASP A 22 -11.76 9.59 -1.57
CA ASP A 22 -11.17 10.18 -0.38
C ASP A 22 -11.19 9.27 0.85
N ARG A 23 -10.48 9.70 1.91
CA ARG A 23 -10.42 8.96 3.18
C ARG A 23 -11.81 8.66 3.76
N GLN A 24 -12.75 9.60 3.71
CA GLN A 24 -14.05 9.43 4.35
C GLN A 24 -14.84 8.32 3.65
N TYR A 25 -14.81 8.30 2.32
CA TYR A 25 -15.39 7.21 1.54
C TYR A 25 -14.81 5.85 1.93
N LEU A 26 -13.47 5.76 2.05
CA LEU A 26 -12.81 4.50 2.42
C LEU A 26 -13.24 4.01 3.80
N VAL A 27 -13.39 4.93 4.77
CA VAL A 27 -13.90 4.62 6.11
C VAL A 27 -15.32 4.05 6.02
N ASP A 28 -16.21 4.75 5.33
CA ASP A 28 -17.63 4.44 5.31
C ASP A 28 -17.96 3.16 4.53
N ASN A 29 -17.15 2.80 3.53
CA ASN A 29 -17.50 1.74 2.57
C ASN A 29 -16.57 0.52 2.58
N ILE A 30 -15.32 0.65 3.07
CA ILE A 30 -14.31 -0.41 2.88
C ILE A 30 -13.66 -0.82 4.21
N PHE A 31 -13.17 0.14 4.97
CA PHE A 31 -12.33 -0.09 6.14
C PHE A 31 -13.03 -0.87 7.26
N HIS A 32 -14.36 -0.80 7.32
CA HIS A 32 -15.16 -1.54 8.30
C HIS A 32 -15.95 -2.71 7.69
N GLN A 33 -15.80 -2.97 6.40
CA GLN A 33 -16.57 -4.01 5.71
C GLN A 33 -16.22 -5.40 6.27
N GLU A 34 -17.24 -6.21 6.50
CA GLU A 34 -17.06 -7.63 6.84
C GLU A 34 -16.54 -8.41 5.64
N LEU A 35 -15.64 -9.36 5.90
CA LEU A 35 -15.07 -10.18 4.83
C LEU A 35 -15.90 -11.42 4.59
N THR A 36 -16.40 -11.54 3.37
CA THR A 36 -17.02 -12.77 2.87
C THR A 36 -15.99 -13.89 2.75
N GLU A 37 -16.45 -15.15 2.82
CA GLU A 37 -15.57 -16.31 2.60
C GLU A 37 -14.95 -16.33 1.20
N ASP A 38 -15.68 -15.84 0.20
CA ASP A 38 -15.17 -15.69 -1.16
C ASP A 38 -13.99 -14.70 -1.20
N ARG A 39 -14.08 -13.57 -0.49
CA ARG A 39 -12.99 -12.60 -0.42
C ARG A 39 -11.78 -13.15 0.31
N LYS A 40 -11.99 -13.91 1.40
CA LYS A 40 -10.90 -14.61 2.12
C LYS A 40 -10.19 -15.62 1.22
N THR A 41 -10.94 -16.30 0.36
CA THR A 41 -10.40 -17.24 -0.64
C THR A 41 -9.55 -16.49 -1.68
N GLN A 42 -10.07 -15.42 -2.27
CA GLN A 42 -9.34 -14.58 -3.23
C GLN A 42 -8.03 -14.03 -2.65
N LEU A 43 -8.07 -13.55 -1.39
CA LEU A 43 -6.86 -13.09 -0.70
C LEU A 43 -5.82 -14.21 -0.57
N SER A 44 -6.26 -15.43 -0.25
CA SER A 44 -5.37 -16.59 -0.12
C SER A 44 -4.74 -16.96 -1.46
N GLU A 45 -5.49 -16.90 -2.55
CA GLU A 45 -4.99 -17.10 -3.91
C GLU A 45 -3.98 -16.03 -4.33
N ALA A 46 -4.27 -14.76 -4.02
CA ALA A 46 -3.36 -13.65 -4.28
C ALA A 46 -2.02 -13.80 -3.54
N LYS A 47 -2.05 -14.21 -2.27
CA LYS A 47 -0.84 -14.50 -1.49
C LYS A 47 -0.04 -15.66 -2.08
N ARG A 48 -0.72 -16.71 -2.54
CA ARG A 48 -0.08 -17.84 -3.23
C ARG A 48 0.57 -17.40 -4.55
N TYR A 49 -0.15 -16.63 -5.36
CA TYR A 49 0.37 -16.09 -6.61
C TYR A 49 1.60 -15.21 -6.36
N HIS A 50 1.53 -14.31 -5.37
CA HIS A 50 2.67 -13.49 -4.98
C HIS A 50 3.89 -14.35 -4.61
N ALA A 51 3.72 -15.35 -3.75
CA ALA A 51 4.82 -16.23 -3.33
C ALA A 51 5.43 -17.04 -4.48
N GLN A 52 4.65 -17.36 -5.52
CA GLN A 52 5.12 -18.15 -6.67
C GLN A 52 5.78 -17.28 -7.75
N TYR A 53 5.30 -16.06 -7.96
CA TYR A 53 5.64 -15.28 -9.15
C TYR A 53 6.16 -13.86 -8.88
N LEU A 54 5.82 -13.26 -7.74
CA LEU A 54 6.13 -11.85 -7.46
C LEU A 54 7.11 -11.64 -6.30
N SER A 55 7.44 -12.68 -5.53
CA SER A 55 8.34 -12.57 -4.36
C SER A 55 9.70 -11.95 -4.70
N ASP A 56 10.21 -12.25 -5.88
CA ASP A 56 11.52 -11.81 -6.37
C ASP A 56 11.41 -10.79 -7.51
N ALA A 57 10.19 -10.37 -7.86
CA ALA A 57 9.96 -9.39 -8.92
C ALA A 57 10.60 -8.05 -8.55
N LYS A 58 11.30 -7.46 -9.52
CA LYS A 58 11.93 -6.15 -9.38
C LYS A 58 10.96 -5.04 -9.77
N LYS A 59 11.22 -3.84 -9.24
CA LYS A 59 10.47 -2.62 -9.57
C LYS A 59 10.26 -2.41 -11.08
N LYS A 60 11.27 -2.71 -11.90
CA LYS A 60 11.19 -2.53 -13.36
C LYS A 60 10.16 -3.47 -14.01
N GLU A 61 10.10 -4.73 -13.57
CA GLU A 61 9.08 -5.68 -14.04
C GLU A 61 7.68 -5.19 -13.67
N PHE A 62 7.55 -4.58 -12.49
CA PHE A 62 6.31 -3.97 -12.05
C PHE A 62 5.86 -2.77 -12.89
N TRP A 63 6.81 -1.95 -13.36
CA TRP A 63 6.50 -0.86 -14.28
C TRP A 63 5.90 -1.36 -15.59
N GLU A 64 6.45 -2.46 -16.11
CA GLU A 64 5.95 -3.10 -17.32
C GLU A 64 4.52 -3.64 -17.11
N PHE A 65 4.22 -4.25 -15.95
CA PHE A 65 2.86 -4.73 -15.64
C PHE A 65 1.83 -3.61 -15.44
N PHE A 66 2.24 -2.50 -14.82
CA PHE A 66 1.36 -1.37 -14.52
C PHE A 66 1.40 -0.28 -15.59
N GLY A 67 2.03 -0.51 -16.75
CA GLY A 67 2.10 0.48 -17.81
C GLY A 67 2.74 1.80 -17.39
N VAL A 68 3.58 1.80 -16.35
CA VAL A 68 4.21 3.00 -15.80
C VAL A 68 5.26 3.50 -16.78
N THR A 69 4.97 4.62 -17.44
CA THR A 69 5.81 5.17 -18.51
C THR A 69 6.95 6.05 -18.01
N ASP A 70 6.83 6.60 -16.80
CA ASP A 70 7.86 7.44 -16.20
C ASP A 70 7.95 7.31 -14.66
N GLY A 71 8.92 8.03 -14.08
CA GLY A 71 9.14 8.00 -12.63
C GLY A 71 8.10 8.76 -11.80
N GLN A 72 7.29 9.63 -12.41
CA GLN A 72 6.31 10.45 -11.72
C GLN A 72 5.08 9.61 -11.33
N ASP A 73 4.53 8.85 -12.27
CA ASP A 73 3.42 7.91 -12.01
C ASP A 73 3.76 6.93 -10.89
N TRP A 74 5.01 6.45 -10.90
CA TRP A 74 5.51 5.57 -9.84
C TRP A 74 5.50 6.22 -8.46
N ASN A 75 5.84 7.51 -8.35
CA ASN A 75 5.80 8.22 -7.08
C ASN A 75 4.36 8.41 -6.60
N VAL A 76 3.44 8.76 -7.51
CA VAL A 76 2.01 8.90 -7.19
C VAL A 76 1.43 7.57 -6.70
N ILE A 77 1.72 6.46 -7.38
CA ILE A 77 1.34 5.11 -6.92
C ILE A 77 1.84 4.87 -5.51
N LYS A 78 3.14 5.08 -5.26
CA LYS A 78 3.73 4.85 -3.94
C LYS A 78 3.11 5.71 -2.83
N ASP A 79 2.87 6.98 -3.11
CA ASP A 79 2.30 7.91 -2.15
C ASP A 79 0.82 7.60 -1.90
N THR A 80 0.10 7.10 -2.90
CA THR A 80 -1.27 6.59 -2.77
C THR A 80 -1.30 5.34 -1.87
N ILE A 81 -0.45 4.33 -2.14
CA ILE A 81 -0.35 3.13 -1.28
C ILE A 81 -0.03 3.51 0.16
N ARG A 82 0.89 4.46 0.35
CA ARG A 82 1.22 5.01 1.66
C ARG A 82 0.02 5.72 2.30
N GLY A 83 -0.71 6.52 1.53
CA GLY A 83 -1.93 7.20 1.97
C GLY A 83 -2.97 6.21 2.46
N VAL A 84 -3.24 5.14 1.71
CA VAL A 84 -4.21 4.09 2.10
C VAL A 84 -3.74 3.40 3.38
N HIS A 85 -2.48 3.00 3.46
CA HIS A 85 -1.92 2.36 4.66
C HIS A 85 -2.07 3.27 5.89
N LEU A 86 -1.67 4.54 5.78
CA LEU A 86 -1.75 5.52 6.88
C LEU A 86 -3.20 5.82 7.28
N ALA A 87 -4.10 5.98 6.32
CA ALA A 87 -5.52 6.18 6.60
C ALA A 87 -6.12 4.99 7.35
N TYR A 88 -5.79 3.76 6.91
CA TYR A 88 -6.28 2.53 7.51
C TYR A 88 -5.85 2.37 8.97
N ILE A 89 -4.53 2.49 9.25
CA ILE A 89 -4.00 2.30 10.60
C ILE A 89 -4.50 3.39 11.56
N ARG A 90 -4.67 4.63 11.09
CA ARG A 90 -5.20 5.73 11.90
C ARG A 90 -6.66 5.50 12.25
N GLU A 91 -7.46 5.05 11.28
CA GLU A 91 -8.86 4.70 11.51
C GLU A 91 -9.01 3.60 12.57
N HIS A 92 -8.15 2.58 12.51
CA HIS A 92 -8.23 1.44 13.42
C HIS A 92 -7.37 1.59 14.69
N SER A 93 -6.74 2.75 14.89
CA SER A 93 -5.79 2.98 15.99
C SER A 93 -4.69 1.90 16.09
N LEU A 94 -4.17 1.46 14.95
CA LEU A 94 -3.11 0.46 14.84
C LEU A 94 -1.73 1.12 14.71
N ASP A 95 -0.70 0.38 15.13
CA ASP A 95 0.67 0.75 14.80
C ASP A 95 0.93 0.62 13.29
N GLU A 96 1.87 1.42 12.76
CA GLU A 96 2.35 1.27 11.39
C GLU A 96 2.83 -0.16 11.15
N PHE A 97 2.30 -0.81 10.11
CA PHE A 97 2.78 -2.14 9.75
C PHE A 97 4.22 -2.06 9.25
N THR A 98 5.00 -3.08 9.60
CA THR A 98 6.37 -3.24 9.12
C THR A 98 6.53 -4.57 8.39
N ARG A 99 7.49 -4.66 7.45
CA ARG A 99 7.75 -5.89 6.67
C ARG A 99 7.94 -7.15 7.54
N SER A 100 8.47 -6.99 8.75
CA SER A 100 8.75 -8.10 9.67
C SER A 100 7.53 -8.59 10.45
N GLN A 101 6.43 -7.85 10.44
CA GLN A 101 5.22 -8.22 11.16
C GLN A 101 4.28 -9.04 10.28
N ARG A 102 3.64 -10.03 10.87
CA ARG A 102 2.52 -10.72 10.24
C ARG A 102 1.30 -9.78 10.32
N ILE A 103 0.84 -9.33 9.16
CA ILE A 103 -0.40 -8.55 9.06
C ILE A 103 -1.59 -9.53 9.04
N PRO A 104 -2.59 -9.38 9.92
CA PRO A 104 -3.84 -10.12 9.84
C PRO A 104 -4.47 -10.06 8.45
N ASN A 105 -5.05 -11.18 8.00
CA ASN A 105 -5.70 -11.26 6.69
C ASN A 105 -6.84 -10.25 6.56
N GLU A 106 -7.52 -9.92 7.66
CA GLU A 106 -8.63 -8.96 7.66
C GLU A 106 -8.17 -7.56 7.27
N HIS A 107 -7.08 -7.10 7.86
CA HIS A 107 -6.47 -5.82 7.53
C HIS A 107 -5.93 -5.82 6.09
N LEU A 108 -5.28 -6.91 5.67
CA LEU A 108 -4.76 -7.03 4.30
C LEU A 108 -5.88 -6.92 3.26
N ALA A 109 -7.00 -7.64 3.43
CA ALA A 109 -8.10 -7.60 2.48
C ALA A 109 -8.64 -6.17 2.33
N ARG A 110 -8.95 -5.50 3.44
CA ARG A 110 -9.49 -4.13 3.43
C ARG A 110 -8.52 -3.11 2.84
N ILE A 111 -7.22 -3.26 3.12
CA ILE A 111 -6.20 -2.42 2.50
C ILE A 111 -6.14 -2.68 0.99
N PHE A 112 -6.18 -3.94 0.53
CA PHE A 112 -6.15 -4.25 -0.90
C PHE A 112 -7.40 -3.77 -1.62
N ASP A 113 -8.57 -3.91 -0.98
CA ASP A 113 -9.83 -3.40 -1.50
C ASP A 113 -9.76 -1.88 -1.64
N ALA A 114 -9.27 -1.17 -0.62
CA ALA A 114 -9.08 0.27 -0.68
C ALA A 114 -8.03 0.72 -1.71
N ILE A 115 -6.96 -0.05 -1.92
CA ILE A 115 -5.99 0.17 -3.01
C ILE A 115 -6.68 0.00 -4.36
N SER A 116 -7.50 -1.04 -4.51
CA SER A 116 -8.16 -1.37 -5.78
C SER A 116 -9.17 -0.32 -6.24
N THR A 117 -9.73 0.44 -5.30
CA THR A 117 -10.65 1.55 -5.62
C THR A 117 -9.94 2.85 -5.96
N GLN A 118 -8.62 2.97 -5.80
CA GLN A 118 -7.94 4.24 -6.08
C GLN A 118 -7.84 4.47 -7.59
N LYS A 119 -8.32 5.63 -8.04
CA LYS A 119 -8.42 6.01 -9.44
C LYS A 119 -7.09 5.93 -10.19
N ILE A 120 -5.96 6.24 -9.52
CA ILE A 120 -4.63 6.13 -10.11
C ILE A 120 -4.36 4.73 -10.68
N PHE A 121 -4.84 3.66 -10.04
CA PHE A 121 -4.64 2.29 -10.54
C PHE A 121 -5.54 1.95 -11.72
N GLU A 122 -6.69 2.60 -11.85
CA GLU A 122 -7.52 2.48 -13.05
C GLU A 122 -6.90 3.21 -14.24
N GLU A 123 -6.24 4.34 -13.98
CA GLU A 123 -5.65 5.22 -15.01
C GLU A 123 -4.31 4.69 -15.53
N VAL A 124 -3.46 4.17 -14.64
CA VAL A 124 -2.11 3.71 -15.03
C VAL A 124 -2.09 2.23 -15.39
N SER A 125 -2.86 1.38 -14.68
CA SER A 125 -2.68 -0.07 -14.83
C SER A 125 -3.29 -0.60 -16.12
N VAL A 126 -2.56 -1.49 -16.80
CA VAL A 126 -3.09 -2.32 -17.90
C VAL A 126 -3.99 -3.46 -17.36
N ARG A 127 -4.60 -3.27 -16.17
CA ARG A 127 -5.39 -4.24 -15.39
C ARG A 127 -4.68 -5.59 -15.18
N PRO A 128 -3.57 -5.63 -14.41
CA PRO A 128 -2.88 -6.88 -14.11
C PRO A 128 -3.81 -7.79 -13.30
N LYS A 129 -4.15 -8.96 -13.85
CA LYS A 129 -4.88 -10.00 -13.13
C LYS A 129 -3.89 -11.09 -12.65
N PRO A 130 -3.93 -11.50 -11.37
CA PRO A 130 -4.82 -11.02 -10.30
C PRO A 130 -4.29 -9.76 -9.61
N PHE A 131 -5.08 -8.68 -9.55
CA PHE A 131 -4.66 -7.37 -9.02
C PHE A 131 -4.18 -7.43 -7.57
N ASP A 132 -4.86 -8.20 -6.72
CA ASP A 132 -4.52 -8.33 -5.29
C ASP A 132 -3.08 -8.81 -5.04
N ALA A 133 -2.54 -9.67 -5.91
CA ALA A 133 -1.16 -10.13 -5.75
C ALA A 133 -0.16 -8.99 -5.97
N TYR A 134 -0.49 -8.07 -6.89
CA TYR A 134 0.28 -6.87 -7.14
C TYR A 134 0.04 -5.81 -6.04
N ALA A 135 -1.19 -5.62 -5.58
CA ALA A 135 -1.48 -4.76 -4.42
C ALA A 135 -0.70 -5.21 -3.18
N TYR A 136 -0.59 -6.53 -2.97
CA TYR A 136 0.23 -7.09 -1.90
C TYR A 136 1.71 -6.75 -2.06
N TRP A 137 2.26 -6.95 -3.26
CA TRP A 137 3.64 -6.60 -3.55
C TRP A 137 3.91 -5.10 -3.32
N LEU A 138 3.01 -4.23 -3.77
CA LEU A 138 3.09 -2.77 -3.60
C LEU A 138 3.09 -2.37 -2.12
N LEU A 139 2.18 -2.96 -1.33
CA LEU A 139 2.14 -2.75 0.10
C LEU A 139 3.47 -3.16 0.75
N LEU A 140 3.97 -4.38 0.49
CA LEU A 140 5.24 -4.84 1.05
C LEU A 140 6.41 -3.94 0.67
N ASN A 141 6.48 -3.49 -0.59
CA ASN A 141 7.50 -2.55 -1.03
C ASN A 141 7.40 -1.18 -0.35
N HIS A 142 6.18 -0.70 -0.11
CA HIS A 142 5.96 0.49 0.70
C HIS A 142 6.52 0.30 2.12
N LEU A 143 6.21 -0.82 2.78
CA LEU A 143 6.71 -1.14 4.13
C LEU A 143 8.23 -1.31 4.17
N GLU A 144 8.85 -1.81 3.09
CA GLU A 144 10.30 -1.89 2.93
C GLU A 144 10.96 -0.51 2.81
N GLY A 145 10.33 0.42 2.09
CA GLY A 145 10.79 1.79 1.94
C GLY A 145 10.88 2.54 3.28
N ILE A 146 10.01 2.21 4.23
CA ILE A 146 10.03 2.76 5.60
C ILE A 146 11.35 2.40 6.32
N ARG A 147 11.93 1.22 6.05
CA ARG A 147 13.18 0.75 6.69
C ARG A 147 14.43 1.55 6.31
N LYS A 148 14.39 2.48 5.34
CA LYS A 148 15.58 3.22 4.89
C LYS A 148 15.98 4.42 5.74
N THR A 149 15.28 4.71 6.83
CA THR A 149 15.76 5.68 7.85
C THR A 149 16.39 4.96 9.03
N LYS A 150 17.52 4.29 8.80
CA LYS A 150 18.52 4.20 9.88
C LYS A 150 19.20 5.56 9.96
N PRO A 151 19.40 6.16 11.15
CA PRO A 151 20.32 7.28 11.26
C PRO A 151 21.65 6.82 10.69
N SER A 152 22.22 7.57 9.74
CA SER A 152 23.62 7.41 9.41
C SER A 152 24.37 7.49 10.73
N LYS A 153 25.09 6.43 11.08
CA LYS A 153 26.15 6.55 12.08
C LYS A 153 27.08 7.61 11.50
N SER A 154 27.01 8.83 12.04
CA SER A 154 28.13 9.75 12.03
C SER A 154 29.31 8.95 12.53
N ARG A 155 30.33 8.86 11.68
CA ARG A 155 31.63 8.27 12.00
C ARG A 155 32.14 8.91 13.29
N GLU A 156 32.59 8.06 14.21
CA GLU A 156 33.56 8.44 15.25
C GLU A 156 34.83 9.00 14.61
#